data_AF-A0AA94EJQ0-F1
#
_entry.id   AF-A0AA94EJQ0-F1
#
_cell.length_a   1.000
_cell.length_b   1.000
_cell.length_c   1.000
_cell.angle_alpha   90.00
_cell.angle_beta   90.00
_cell.angle_gamma   90.00
#
_symmetry.space_group_name_H-M   'P 1'
#
loop_
_entity.id
_entity.type
_entity.pdbx_description
1 polymer ?
#
loop_
_entity_poly.entity_id
_entity_poly.type
_entity_poly.pdbx_seq_one_letter_code
_entity_poly.pdbx_strand_id
1 'polypeptide(L)'
;MGEGRPWNVQMTKVEYNSANGYKDFYLKMSVQDSVEHGIDKTAVGRVLLMYGPIVESGIGLAITDLGWGEFALLPAKYDGVLYPDETIEYESTLEQMLADMTGLTLEELEQWMESESQEITDDGLVVGHVVNFRSETPAAVMNRVVGRTGEYTANVGVIDLDDE
;
A
#
# COMPACT_ATOMS: atom_id res chain seq x y z
N MET A 1 1.32 -22.75 -10.44
CA MET A 1 1.91 -22.15 -11.66
C MET A 1 3.32 -22.67 -11.76
N GLY A 2 3.71 -23.30 -12.88
CA GLY A 2 4.97 -24.05 -12.98
C GLY A 2 6.20 -23.15 -12.76
N GLU A 3 7.18 -23.65 -12.02
CA GLU A 3 8.47 -22.99 -11.81
C GLU A 3 9.19 -22.86 -13.16
N GLY A 4 8.97 -21.71 -13.81
CA GLY A 4 9.65 -21.35 -15.04
C GLY A 4 11.16 -21.24 -14.79
N ARG A 5 11.96 -21.56 -15.80
CA ARG A 5 13.41 -21.35 -15.74
C ARG A 5 13.69 -19.85 -15.54
N PRO A 6 14.71 -19.45 -14.76
CA PRO A 6 14.96 -18.04 -14.42
C PRO A 6 15.20 -17.15 -15.65
N TRP A 7 15.73 -17.72 -16.74
CA TRP A 7 15.93 -17.03 -18.02
C TRP A 7 14.69 -16.99 -18.93
N ASN A 8 13.56 -17.53 -18.50
CA ASN A 8 12.32 -17.44 -19.28
C ASN A 8 11.83 -16.00 -19.28
N VAL A 9 11.39 -15.52 -20.44
CA VAL A 9 10.75 -14.21 -20.54
C VAL A 9 9.33 -14.31 -20.00
N GLN A 10 9.00 -13.46 -19.03
CA GLN A 10 7.64 -13.23 -18.58
C GLN A 10 7.13 -11.88 -19.06
N MET A 11 5.80 -11.75 -19.10
CA MET A 11 5.12 -10.51 -19.46
C MET A 11 4.30 -10.03 -18.27
N THR A 12 4.67 -8.88 -17.73
CA THR A 12 3.91 -8.21 -16.66
C THR A 12 3.04 -7.15 -17.30
N LYS A 13 1.72 -7.25 -17.12
CA LYS A 13 0.79 -6.23 -17.58
C LYS A 13 0.92 -5.03 -16.66
N VAL A 14 1.12 -3.84 -17.23
CA VAL A 14 1.14 -2.58 -16.47
C VAL A 14 -0.23 -1.93 -16.60
N GLU A 15 -0.87 -1.69 -15.47
CA GLU A 15 -2.10 -0.92 -15.43
C GLU A 15 -1.75 0.57 -15.38
N TYR A 16 -2.52 1.37 -16.12
CA TYR A 16 -2.30 2.81 -16.20
C TYR A 16 -3.63 3.50 -16.51
N ASN A 17 -3.73 4.77 -16.13
CA ASN A 17 -4.90 5.57 -16.43
C ASN A 17 -4.97 5.82 -17.95
N SER A 18 -5.91 5.14 -18.61
CA SER A 18 -6.08 5.15 -20.06
C SER A 18 -6.95 6.32 -20.56
N ALA A 19 -7.09 7.41 -19.80
CA ALA A 19 -7.89 8.59 -20.18
C ALA A 19 -7.60 9.12 -21.61
N ASN A 20 -6.42 8.84 -22.15
CA ASN A 20 -5.99 9.24 -23.49
C ASN A 20 -6.05 8.12 -24.56
N GLY A 21 -6.68 6.98 -24.27
CA GLY A 21 -6.95 5.91 -25.25
C GLY A 21 -5.72 5.14 -25.74
N TYR A 22 -4.62 5.15 -24.97
CA TYR A 22 -3.46 4.31 -25.28
C TYR A 22 -3.82 2.82 -25.11
N LYS A 23 -3.11 1.93 -25.81
CA LYS A 23 -3.33 0.47 -25.79
C LYS A 23 -2.51 -0.22 -24.70
N ASP A 24 -2.92 -1.42 -24.28
CA ASP A 24 -2.27 -2.19 -23.20
C ASP A 24 -0.72 -2.15 -23.28
N PHE A 25 -0.09 -1.82 -22.16
CA PHE A 25 1.36 -1.81 -22.00
C PHE A 25 1.82 -3.07 -21.27
N TYR A 26 2.81 -3.74 -21.85
CA TYR A 26 3.43 -4.91 -21.26
C TYR A 26 4.92 -4.70 -21.05
N LEU A 27 5.38 -5.06 -19.86
CA LEU A 27 6.78 -5.15 -19.51
C LEU A 27 7.26 -6.58 -19.75
N LYS A 28 8.28 -6.74 -20.60
CA LYS A 28 8.86 -8.04 -20.93
C LYS A 28 10.27 -8.15 -20.39
N MET A 29 10.51 -9.12 -19.50
CA MET A 29 11.85 -9.38 -18.94
C MET A 29 11.99 -10.83 -18.49
N SER A 30 13.20 -11.22 -18.07
CA SER A 30 13.40 -12.56 -17.52
C SER A 30 12.72 -12.72 -16.15
N VAL A 31 12.41 -13.96 -15.76
CA VAL A 31 11.90 -14.25 -14.42
C VAL A 31 12.88 -13.79 -13.34
N GLN A 32 14.17 -13.96 -13.57
CA GLN A 32 15.21 -13.53 -12.65
C GLN A 32 15.20 -12.02 -12.43
N ASP A 33 15.24 -11.22 -13.50
CA ASP A 33 15.33 -9.75 -13.38
C ASP A 33 14.11 -9.17 -12.65
N SER A 34 12.93 -9.73 -12.92
CA SER A 34 11.69 -9.32 -12.26
C SER A 34 11.70 -9.60 -10.76
N VAL A 35 12.18 -10.77 -10.34
CA VAL A 35 12.32 -11.09 -8.91
C VAL A 35 13.39 -10.23 -8.25
N GLU A 36 14.53 -10.01 -8.91
CA GLU A 36 15.61 -9.16 -8.39
C GLU A 36 15.18 -7.69 -8.22
N HIS A 37 14.30 -7.19 -9.09
CA HIS A 37 13.69 -5.86 -8.99
C HIS A 37 12.42 -5.82 -8.11
N GLY A 38 12.03 -6.94 -7.49
CA GLY A 38 10.86 -7.04 -6.61
C GLY A 38 9.51 -6.96 -7.32
N ILE A 39 9.48 -7.10 -8.65
CA ILE A 39 8.27 -7.07 -9.48
C ILE A 39 7.65 -8.46 -9.46
N ASP A 40 7.04 -8.83 -8.34
CA ASP A 40 6.31 -10.08 -8.21
C ASP A 40 4.84 -9.83 -7.82
N LYS A 41 4.15 -10.84 -7.31
CA LYS A 41 2.74 -10.73 -6.92
C LYS A 41 2.51 -9.73 -5.79
N THR A 42 3.51 -9.42 -4.97
CA THR A 42 3.43 -8.39 -3.93
C THR A 42 3.58 -6.97 -4.50
N ALA A 43 3.89 -6.82 -5.79
CA ALA A 43 4.04 -5.53 -6.45
C ALA A 43 2.76 -5.03 -7.13
N VAL A 44 1.65 -5.77 -7.01
CA VAL A 44 0.34 -5.30 -7.47
C VAL A 44 -0.03 -4.01 -6.73
N GLY A 45 -0.54 -3.00 -7.45
CA GLY A 45 -0.84 -1.67 -6.91
C GLY A 45 0.37 -0.74 -6.76
N ARG A 46 1.60 -1.25 -6.89
CA ARG A 46 2.82 -0.43 -6.78
C ARG A 46 3.14 0.28 -8.09
N VAL A 47 3.77 1.45 -7.97
CA VAL A 47 4.21 2.23 -9.13
C VAL A 47 5.48 1.66 -9.74
N LEU A 48 5.40 1.25 -11.00
CA LEU A 48 6.56 0.92 -11.82
C LEU A 48 7.05 2.17 -12.56
N LEU A 49 8.30 2.54 -12.36
CA LEU A 49 8.99 3.52 -13.18
C LEU A 49 9.83 2.80 -14.23
N MET A 50 9.64 3.12 -15.51
CA MET A 50 10.43 2.56 -16.61
C MET A 50 10.65 3.58 -17.73
N TYR A 51 11.80 3.51 -18.40
CA TYR A 51 12.10 4.33 -19.58
C TYR A 51 12.83 3.51 -20.63
N GLY A 52 12.53 3.76 -21.91
CA GLY A 52 13.18 3.06 -23.01
C GLY A 52 12.48 3.28 -24.35
N PRO A 53 13.01 2.69 -25.44
CA PRO A 53 12.39 2.77 -26.75
C PRO A 53 11.07 2.00 -26.75
N ILE A 54 9.99 2.68 -27.13
CA ILE A 54 8.67 2.06 -27.27
C ILE A 54 8.63 1.28 -28.60
N VAL A 55 8.28 0.00 -28.52
CA VAL A 55 8.11 -0.88 -29.67
C VAL A 55 6.67 -1.40 -29.75
N GLU A 56 6.18 -1.63 -30.97
CA GLU A 56 4.89 -2.30 -31.17
C GLU A 56 5.06 -3.80 -30.96
N SER A 57 4.23 -4.38 -30.10
CA SER A 57 4.27 -5.81 -29.77
C SER A 57 2.87 -6.41 -29.86
N GLY A 58 2.54 -6.97 -31.02
CA GLY A 58 1.21 -7.53 -31.27
C GLY A 58 0.17 -6.43 -31.42
N ILE A 59 -0.86 -6.42 -30.55
CA ILE A 59 -1.92 -5.40 -30.58
C ILE A 59 -1.62 -4.14 -29.74
N GLY A 60 -0.55 -4.14 -28.93
CA GLY A 60 -0.24 -3.09 -27.95
C GLY A 60 1.19 -2.55 -28.05
N LEU A 61 1.57 -1.73 -27.07
CA LEU A 61 2.89 -1.12 -26.96
C LEU A 61 3.70 -1.83 -25.87
N ALA A 62 5.00 -1.97 -26.08
CA ALA A 62 5.90 -2.56 -25.11
C ALA A 62 7.22 -1.79 -25.06
N ILE A 63 7.92 -1.88 -23.95
CA ILE A 63 9.34 -1.52 -23.86
C ILE A 63 10.09 -2.84 -23.70
N THR A 64 11.14 -3.03 -24.49
CA THR A 64 11.92 -4.27 -24.55
C THR A 64 13.40 -3.98 -24.35
N ASP A 65 14.14 -4.99 -23.89
CA ASP A 65 15.59 -4.92 -23.67
C ASP A 65 16.02 -3.95 -22.55
N LEU A 66 15.16 -3.82 -21.53
CA LEU A 66 15.43 -2.97 -20.38
C LEU A 66 16.55 -3.53 -19.50
N GLY A 67 17.61 -2.74 -19.29
CA GLY A 67 18.71 -3.05 -18.39
C GLY A 67 18.41 -2.73 -16.92
N TRP A 68 19.33 -3.14 -16.04
CA TRP A 68 19.27 -3.06 -14.56
C TRP A 68 19.13 -1.64 -13.95
N GLY A 69 19.01 -0.60 -14.77
CA GLY A 69 18.77 0.80 -14.33
C GLY A 69 17.71 1.53 -15.17
N GLU A 70 17.02 0.80 -16.05
CA GLU A 70 16.01 1.37 -16.95
C GLU A 70 14.58 1.16 -16.44
N PHE A 71 14.43 0.38 -15.37
CA PHE A 71 13.18 0.20 -14.66
C PHE A 71 13.41 -0.07 -13.17
N ALA A 72 12.45 0.34 -12.34
CA ALA A 72 12.44 0.03 -10.92
C ALA A 72 11.02 0.18 -10.36
N LEU A 73 10.72 -0.59 -9.30
CA LEU A 73 9.59 -0.27 -8.44
C LEU A 73 9.90 0.98 -7.64
N LEU A 74 8.94 1.90 -7.61
CA LEU A 74 9.05 3.08 -6.79
C LEU A 74 8.99 2.67 -5.31
N PRO A 75 9.87 3.22 -4.46
CA PRO A 75 9.78 3.02 -3.02
C PRO A 75 8.45 3.55 -2.45
N ALA A 76 7.81 2.76 -1.57
CA ALA A 76 6.48 3.06 -1.02
C ALA A 76 6.38 4.43 -0.30
N LYS A 77 7.51 4.98 0.18
CA LYS A 77 7.56 6.32 0.78
C LYS A 77 7.09 7.45 -0.14
N TYR A 78 6.98 7.20 -1.45
CA TYR A 78 6.50 8.17 -2.43
C TYR A 78 5.00 8.03 -2.75
N ASP A 79 4.33 7.01 -2.24
CA ASP A 79 2.93 6.73 -2.58
C ASP A 79 2.04 7.91 -2.16
N GLY A 80 2.22 8.47 -0.96
CA GLY A 80 1.48 9.66 -0.51
C GLY A 80 1.79 10.97 -1.27
N VAL A 81 2.86 11.02 -2.07
CA VAL A 81 3.12 12.17 -2.97
C VAL A 81 2.41 11.97 -4.31
N LEU A 82 2.32 10.73 -4.79
CA LEU A 82 1.75 10.40 -6.10
C LEU A 82 0.23 10.22 -6.05
N TYR A 83 -0.29 9.71 -4.94
CA TYR A 83 -1.70 9.42 -4.73
C TYR A 83 -2.22 10.10 -3.46
N PRO A 84 -2.14 11.45 -3.38
CA PRO A 84 -2.60 12.17 -2.20
C PRO A 84 -4.10 11.97 -1.95
N ASP A 85 -4.92 11.82 -3.00
CA ASP A 85 -6.37 11.62 -2.88
C ASP A 85 -6.73 10.21 -2.36
N GLU A 86 -6.03 9.16 -2.83
CA GLU A 86 -6.25 7.80 -2.31
C GLU A 86 -5.79 7.70 -0.85
N THR A 87 -4.66 8.31 -0.48
CA THR A 87 -4.26 8.37 0.94
C THR A 87 -5.29 9.10 1.81
N ILE A 88 -6.00 10.11 1.29
CA ILE A 88 -7.08 10.78 2.02
C ILE A 88 -8.27 9.82 2.24
N GLU A 89 -8.67 9.04 1.21
CA GLU A 89 -9.76 8.07 1.35
C GLU A 89 -9.38 6.88 2.25
N TYR A 90 -8.15 6.40 2.16
CA TYR A 90 -7.62 5.33 3.03
C TYR A 90 -7.48 5.78 4.48
N GLU A 91 -6.89 6.96 4.75
CA GLU A 91 -6.78 7.52 6.11
C GLU A 91 -8.18 7.75 6.69
N SER A 92 -9.11 8.30 5.90
CA SER A 92 -10.50 8.49 6.32
C SER A 92 -11.21 7.16 6.67
N THR A 93 -10.97 6.11 5.89
CA THR A 93 -11.58 4.78 6.13
C THR A 93 -10.97 4.13 7.37
N LEU A 94 -9.65 4.18 7.49
CA LEU A 94 -8.92 3.68 8.65
C LEU A 94 -9.38 4.38 9.94
N GLU A 95 -9.44 5.71 9.94
CA GLU A 95 -9.88 6.50 11.10
C GLU A 95 -11.32 6.19 11.48
N GLN A 96 -12.21 5.98 10.50
CA GLN A 96 -13.58 5.58 10.76
C GLN A 96 -13.64 4.20 11.44
N MET A 97 -12.86 3.24 10.97
CA MET A 97 -12.77 1.92 11.60
C MET A 97 -12.14 1.98 13.01
N LEU A 98 -11.11 2.80 13.20
CA LEU A 98 -10.50 3.05 14.51
C LEU A 98 -11.50 3.69 15.47
N ALA A 99 -12.35 4.61 15.00
CA ALA A 99 -13.36 5.26 15.82
C ALA A 99 -14.40 4.23 16.29
N ASP A 100 -14.88 3.39 15.37
CA ASP A 100 -15.82 2.30 15.67
C ASP A 100 -15.23 1.30 16.69
N MET A 101 -13.97 0.90 16.50
CA MET A 101 -13.32 -0.06 17.40
C MET A 101 -12.95 0.52 18.76
N THR A 102 -12.58 1.80 18.82
CA THR A 102 -12.32 2.49 20.10
C THR A 102 -13.60 2.95 20.78
N GLY A 103 -14.76 2.90 20.12
CA GLY A 103 -16.05 3.37 20.67
C GLY A 103 -16.15 4.91 20.76
N LEU A 104 -15.32 5.61 19.98
CA LEU A 104 -15.32 7.06 19.86
C LEU A 104 -16.06 7.48 18.58
N THR A 105 -16.45 8.76 18.50
CA THR A 105 -16.82 9.32 17.19
C THR A 105 -15.56 9.63 16.38
N LEU A 106 -15.69 9.71 15.05
CA LEU A 106 -14.59 10.12 14.18
C LEU A 106 -13.97 11.45 14.62
N GLU A 107 -14.80 12.46 14.90
CA GLU A 107 -14.34 13.76 15.38
C GLU A 107 -13.59 13.69 16.72
N GLU A 108 -14.06 12.85 17.66
CA GLU A 108 -13.39 12.65 18.94
C GLU A 108 -12.03 11.96 18.73
N LEU A 109 -11.98 10.98 17.83
CA LEU A 109 -10.76 10.27 17.50
C LEU A 109 -9.76 11.22 16.84
N GLU A 110 -10.11 11.92 15.77
CA GLU A 110 -9.23 12.86 15.06
C GLU A 110 -8.70 13.97 15.99
N GLN A 111 -9.56 14.47 16.89
CA GLN A 111 -9.19 15.53 17.81
C GLN A 111 -8.13 15.08 18.83
N TRP A 112 -8.28 13.86 19.35
CA TRP A 112 -7.49 13.38 20.49
C TRP A 112 -6.41 12.38 20.13
N MET A 113 -6.46 11.75 18.96
CA MET A 113 -5.39 10.91 18.45
C MET A 113 -4.13 11.77 18.24
N GLU A 114 -3.02 11.24 18.71
CA GLU A 114 -1.68 11.77 18.45
C GLU A 114 -0.99 10.97 17.34
N SER A 115 -1.13 9.64 17.37
CA SER A 115 -0.56 8.75 16.36
C SER A 115 -1.21 7.37 16.41
N GLU A 116 -1.24 6.70 15.27
CA GLU A 116 -1.53 5.28 15.13
C GLU A 116 -0.24 4.52 14.74
N SER A 117 -0.10 3.28 15.19
CA SER A 117 1.01 2.41 14.81
C SER A 117 0.58 0.94 14.76
N GLN A 118 1.00 0.24 13.71
CA GLN A 118 0.74 -1.19 13.54
C GLN A 118 1.60 -2.02 14.50
N GLU A 119 0.97 -2.98 15.17
CA GLU A 119 1.65 -4.03 15.93
C GLU A 119 1.93 -5.22 15.00
N ILE A 120 3.20 -5.54 14.79
CA ILE A 120 3.67 -6.54 13.83
C ILE A 120 4.45 -7.64 14.58
N THR A 121 4.22 -8.90 14.23
CA THR A 121 4.95 -10.05 14.80
C THR A 121 6.36 -10.18 14.19
N ASP A 122 7.22 -11.00 14.81
CA ASP A 122 8.53 -11.37 14.24
C ASP A 122 8.45 -11.99 12.83
N ASP A 123 7.31 -12.59 12.47
CA ASP A 123 7.04 -13.15 11.14
C ASP A 123 6.50 -12.09 10.14
N GLY A 124 6.40 -10.82 10.53
CA GLY A 124 5.96 -9.72 9.67
C GLY A 124 4.44 -9.62 9.49
N LEU A 125 3.65 -10.31 10.32
CA LEU A 125 2.19 -10.25 10.27
C LEU A 125 1.66 -9.15 11.19
N VAL A 126 0.75 -8.31 10.67
CA VAL A 126 0.02 -7.33 11.49
C VAL A 126 -0.95 -8.06 12.42
N VAL A 127 -0.84 -7.83 13.71
CA VAL A 127 -1.67 -8.44 14.76
C VAL A 127 -2.59 -7.45 15.47
N GLY A 128 -2.44 -6.16 15.19
CA GLY A 128 -3.34 -5.12 15.65
C GLY A 128 -2.81 -3.73 15.36
N HIS A 129 -3.57 -2.73 15.79
CA HIS A 129 -3.16 -1.32 15.73
C HIS A 129 -3.13 -0.75 17.15
N VAL A 130 -2.19 0.16 17.38
CA VAL A 130 -2.03 0.87 18.65
C VAL A 130 -2.34 2.33 18.40
N VAL A 131 -3.40 2.81 19.04
CA VAL A 131 -3.83 4.20 19.00
C VAL A 131 -3.30 4.91 20.25
N ASN A 132 -2.47 5.93 20.02
CA ASN A 132 -1.97 6.80 21.07
C ASN A 132 -2.76 8.10 21.05
N PHE A 133 -3.28 8.46 22.22
CA PHE A 133 -4.02 9.68 22.46
C PHE A 133 -3.12 10.73 23.10
N ARG A 134 -3.45 12.01 22.90
CA ARG A 134 -2.76 13.12 23.54
C ARG A 134 -2.93 13.06 25.06
N SER A 135 -1.93 13.52 25.81
CA SER A 135 -2.02 13.61 27.27
C SER A 135 -3.12 14.57 27.77
N GLU A 136 -3.60 15.46 26.89
CA GLU A 136 -4.68 16.41 27.18
C GLU A 136 -6.07 15.82 27.00
N THR A 137 -6.17 14.55 26.57
CA THR A 137 -7.45 13.89 26.32
C THR A 137 -8.30 13.85 27.59
N PRO A 138 -9.54 14.38 27.57
CA PRO A 138 -10.40 14.39 28.74
C PRO A 138 -10.67 12.97 29.25
N ALA A 139 -10.66 12.80 30.58
CA ALA A 139 -10.97 11.50 31.20
C ALA A 139 -12.34 10.95 30.79
N ALA A 140 -13.30 11.82 30.45
CA ALA A 140 -14.61 11.41 29.93
C ALA A 140 -14.51 10.69 28.58
N VAL A 141 -13.59 11.12 27.70
CA VAL A 141 -13.31 10.47 26.41
C VAL A 141 -12.54 9.18 26.66
N MET A 142 -11.45 9.22 27.44
CA MET A 142 -10.64 8.04 27.75
C MET A 142 -11.38 6.93 28.50
N ASN A 143 -12.48 7.23 29.20
CA ASN A 143 -13.33 6.24 29.85
C ASN A 143 -14.28 5.51 28.88
N ARG A 144 -14.52 6.08 27.70
CA ARG A 144 -15.31 5.45 26.63
C ARG A 144 -14.44 4.59 25.70
N VAL A 145 -13.14 4.88 25.65
CA VAL A 145 -12.19 4.16 24.80
C VAL A 145 -12.15 2.67 25.14
N VAL A 146 -12.52 1.85 24.16
CA VAL A 146 -12.43 0.39 24.18
C VAL A 146 -11.00 -0.04 23.82
N GLY A 147 -10.54 -1.15 24.38
CA GLY A 147 -9.19 -1.67 24.10
C GLY A 147 -8.07 -0.91 24.83
N ARG A 148 -8.41 -0.10 25.83
CA ARG A 148 -7.44 0.70 26.58
C ARG A 148 -6.43 -0.17 27.34
N THR A 149 -5.16 -0.01 27.01
CA THR A 149 -4.01 -0.72 27.61
C THR A 149 -3.13 0.19 28.46
N GLY A 150 -3.19 1.50 28.23
CA GLY A 150 -2.43 2.53 28.96
C GLY A 150 -3.28 3.66 29.52
N GLU A 151 -2.61 4.73 29.99
CA GLU A 151 -3.28 5.97 30.42
C GLU A 151 -3.87 6.74 29.23
N TYR A 152 -3.16 6.71 28.09
CA TYR A 152 -3.52 7.35 26.83
C TYR A 152 -3.29 6.44 25.62
N THR A 153 -3.38 5.12 25.81
CA THR A 153 -3.10 4.13 24.76
C THR A 153 -4.23 3.11 24.69
N ALA A 154 -4.66 2.80 23.48
CA ALA A 154 -5.61 1.72 23.20
C ALA A 154 -5.08 0.81 22.10
N ASN A 155 -5.21 -0.50 22.32
CA ASN A 155 -4.92 -1.51 21.33
C ASN A 155 -6.24 -1.92 20.69
N VAL A 156 -6.30 -1.85 19.37
CA VAL A 156 -7.42 -2.34 18.58
C VAL A 156 -6.98 -3.54 17.76
N GLY A 157 -7.95 -4.36 17.35
CA GLY A 157 -7.68 -5.57 16.57
C GLY A 157 -7.10 -5.27 15.20
N VAL A 158 -6.87 -6.33 14.42
CA VAL A 158 -6.46 -6.22 13.02
C VAL A 158 -7.56 -5.53 12.23
N ILE A 159 -7.18 -4.55 11.41
CA ILE A 159 -8.05 -3.85 10.47
C ILE A 159 -7.70 -4.38 9.09
N ASP A 160 -8.57 -5.22 8.54
CA ASP A 160 -8.44 -5.69 7.16
C ASP A 160 -8.99 -4.59 6.24
N LEU A 161 -8.10 -3.74 5.74
CA LEU A 161 -8.36 -2.83 4.62
C LEU A 161 -8.14 -3.61 3.31
N ASP A 162 -8.89 -4.69 3.09
CA ASP A 162 -8.80 -5.41 1.82
C ASP A 162 -9.48 -4.58 0.72
N ASP A 163 -8.65 -4.13 -0.23
CA ASP A 163 -8.97 -3.55 -1.54
C ASP A 163 -10.18 -4.25 -2.23
N GLU A 164 -11.22 -3.48 -2.57
CA GLU A 164 -12.26 -3.91 -3.53
C GLU A 164 -11.87 -3.54 -4.97
#